data_AF-A0A316TLV9-F1
#
_entry.id   AF-A0A316TLV9-F1
#
_cell.length_a   1.000
_cell.length_b   1.000
_cell.length_c   1.000
_cell.angle_alpha   90.00
_cell.angle_beta   90.00
_cell.angle_gamma   90.00
#
_symmetry.space_group_name_H-M   'P 1'
#
loop_
_entity.id
_entity.type
_entity.pdbx_description
1 polymer ?
#
loop_
_entity_poly.entity_id
_entity_poly.type
_entity_poly.pdbx_seq_one_letter_code
_entity_poly.pdbx_strand_id
1 'polypeptide(L)'
;MAIFGWTVLVLVFFDELLAMAAFGIWGWQHDPRWLLVWLLPLAGMLVWYLFASPKAPAGGTVVRPAAKVVVFSLATLALWDAGHDTWAIVFLVFSVAVNALALLPSIRVLVEQE
;
A
#
# COMPACT_ATOMS: atom_id res chain seq x y z
N MET A 1 -9.95 2.89 -22.93
CA MET A 1 -10.26 3.44 -21.59
C MET A 1 -10.33 2.35 -20.52
N ALA A 2 -11.17 1.31 -20.68
CA ALA A 2 -11.28 0.23 -19.69
C ALA A 2 -9.94 -0.48 -19.39
N ILE A 3 -9.22 -0.94 -20.42
CA ILE A 3 -7.91 -1.64 -20.24
C ILE A 3 -6.93 -0.80 -19.42
N PHE A 4 -6.84 0.51 -19.70
CA PHE A 4 -5.97 1.41 -18.94
C PHE A 4 -6.36 1.51 -17.46
N GLY A 5 -7.65 1.64 -17.16
CA GLY A 5 -8.13 1.66 -15.77
C GLY A 5 -7.83 0.35 -15.04
N TRP A 6 -8.07 -0.80 -15.68
CA TRP A 6 -7.72 -2.11 -15.13
C TRP A 6 -6.21 -2.26 -14.89
N THR A 7 -5.37 -1.81 -15.83
CA THR A 7 -3.92 -1.81 -15.63
C THR A 7 -3.52 -1.02 -14.39
N VAL A 8 -4.09 0.17 -14.20
CA VAL A 8 -3.79 1.00 -13.02
C VAL A 8 -4.28 0.33 -11.74
N LEU A 9 -5.45 -0.29 -11.72
CA LEU A 9 -5.95 -1.01 -10.56
C LEU A 9 -5.05 -2.20 -10.19
N VAL A 10 -4.57 -2.95 -11.19
CA VAL A 10 -3.58 -4.01 -10.97
C VAL A 10 -2.28 -3.44 -10.41
N LEU A 11 -1.82 -2.28 -10.89
CA LEU A 11 -0.63 -1.62 -10.34
C LEU A 11 -0.84 -1.16 -8.90
N VAL A 12 -2.02 -0.62 -8.56
CA VAL A 12 -2.37 -0.25 -7.17
C VAL A 12 -2.35 -1.49 -6.29
N PHE A 13 -2.94 -2.60 -6.75
CA PHE A 13 -2.90 -3.85 -5.99
C PHE A 13 -1.47 -4.38 -5.81
N PHE A 14 -0.63 -4.29 -6.85
CA PHE A 14 0.77 -4.66 -6.74
C PHE A 14 1.52 -3.77 -5.74
N ASP A 15 1.22 -2.48 -5.71
CA ASP A 15 1.74 -1.53 -4.72
C ASP A 15 1.38 -1.94 -3.28
N GLU A 16 0.14 -2.40 -3.06
CA GLU A 16 -0.30 -2.94 -1.76
C GLU A 16 0.53 -4.17 -1.35
N LEU A 17 0.78 -5.09 -2.29
CA LEU A 17 1.61 -6.27 -2.03
C LEU A 17 3.06 -5.90 -1.71
N LEU A 18 3.63 -4.92 -2.41
CA LEU A 18 4.98 -4.42 -2.15
C LEU A 18 5.08 -3.80 -0.76
N ALA A 19 4.05 -3.07 -0.30
CA ALA A 19 3.99 -2.54 1.06
C ALA A 19 4.04 -3.66 2.11
N MET A 20 3.29 -4.75 1.89
CA MET A 20 3.32 -5.91 2.79
C MET A 20 4.66 -6.63 2.77
N ALA A 21 5.30 -6.74 1.59
CA ALA A 21 6.64 -7.30 1.47
C ALA A 21 7.68 -6.45 2.23
N ALA A 22 7.60 -5.12 2.15
CA ALA A 22 8.45 -4.21 2.90
C ALA A 22 8.36 -4.44 4.42
N PHE A 23 7.15 -4.59 4.96
CA PHE A 23 6.96 -4.92 6.37
C PHE A 23 7.53 -6.31 6.73
N GLY A 24 7.41 -7.29 5.84
CA GLY A 24 8.02 -8.60 6.02
C GLY A 24 9.55 -8.55 6.06
N ILE A 25 10.17 -7.80 5.14
CA ILE A 25 11.62 -7.59 5.10
C ILE A 25 12.11 -6.96 6.40
N TRP A 26 11.47 -5.88 6.85
CA TRP A 26 11.83 -5.20 8.08
C TRP A 26 11.61 -6.09 9.32
N GLY A 27 10.50 -6.83 9.36
CA GLY A 27 10.20 -7.78 10.43
C GLY A 27 11.21 -8.93 10.52
N TRP A 28 11.79 -9.37 9.39
CA TRP A 28 12.83 -10.41 9.38
C TRP A 28 14.16 -9.95 9.99
N GLN A 29 14.43 -8.64 10.02
CA GLN A 29 15.64 -8.08 10.60
C GLN A 29 15.56 -7.86 12.12
N HIS A 30 14.35 -7.91 12.68
CA HIS A 30 14.09 -7.64 14.10
C HIS A 30 13.71 -8.91 14.85
N ASP A 31 14.17 -9.03 16.10
CA ASP A 31 13.80 -10.16 16.95
C ASP A 31 12.48 -9.89 17.71
N PRO A 32 11.57 -10.87 17.83
CA PRO A 32 11.65 -12.23 17.30
C PRO A 32 11.21 -12.33 15.82
N ARG A 33 12.16 -12.68 14.93
CA ARG A 33 12.01 -12.63 13.46
C ARG A 33 10.83 -13.44 12.95
N TRP A 34 10.71 -14.68 13.44
CA TRP A 34 9.66 -15.62 13.02
C TRP A 34 8.26 -15.09 13.30
N LEU A 35 8.09 -14.20 14.29
CA LEU A 35 6.82 -13.59 14.60
C LEU A 35 6.62 -12.30 13.79
N LEU A 36 7.60 -11.40 13.79
CA LEU A 36 7.47 -10.07 13.18
C LEU A 36 7.31 -10.13 11.65
N VAL A 37 7.95 -11.11 10.98
CA VAL A 37 7.80 -11.32 9.54
C VAL A 37 6.35 -11.58 9.13
N TRP A 38 5.52 -12.15 10.01
CA TRP A 38 4.10 -12.39 9.76
C TRP A 38 3.21 -11.33 10.39
N LEU A 39 3.53 -10.93 11.63
CA LEU A 39 2.70 -10.01 12.41
C LEU A 39 2.59 -8.64 11.73
N LEU A 40 3.68 -8.10 11.19
CA LEU A 40 3.68 -6.76 10.61
C LEU A 40 2.91 -6.69 9.29
N PRO A 41 3.10 -7.60 8.31
CA PRO A 41 2.24 -7.65 7.14
C PRO A 41 0.77 -7.87 7.49
N LEU A 42 0.46 -8.77 8.44
CA LEU A 42 -0.93 -9.01 8.86
C LEU A 42 -1.56 -7.79 9.54
N ALA A 43 -0.80 -7.07 10.37
CA ALA A 43 -1.24 -5.81 10.97
C ALA A 43 -1.47 -4.73 9.88
N GLY A 44 -0.56 -4.63 8.91
CA GLY A 44 -0.69 -3.74 7.76
C GLY A 44 -1.95 -4.05 6.94
N MET A 45 -2.21 -5.33 6.65
CA MET A 45 -3.43 -5.77 5.97
C MET A 45 -4.69 -5.47 6.78
N LEU A 46 -4.65 -5.65 8.11
CA LEU A 46 -5.78 -5.33 8.97
C LEU A 46 -6.10 -3.82 8.95
N VAL A 47 -5.08 -2.97 9.07
CA VAL A 47 -5.22 -1.51 8.91
C VAL A 47 -5.78 -1.18 7.54
N TRP A 48 -5.27 -1.84 6.49
CA TRP A 48 -5.75 -1.63 5.13
C TRP A 48 -7.22 -1.99 4.97
N TYR A 49 -7.61 -3.18 5.45
CA TYR A 49 -8.98 -3.67 5.45
C TYR A 49 -9.92 -2.71 6.20
N LEU A 50 -9.52 -2.23 7.37
CA LEU A 50 -10.35 -1.38 8.23
C LEU A 50 -10.54 0.04 7.68
N PHE A 51 -9.52 0.62 7.03
CA PHE A 51 -9.50 2.04 6.71
C PHE A 51 -9.26 2.37 5.23
N ALA A 52 -8.40 1.62 4.54
CA ALA A 52 -7.89 1.98 3.21
C ALA A 52 -8.67 1.34 2.04
N SER A 53 -9.23 0.13 2.25
CA SER A 53 -9.99 -0.63 1.24
C SER A 53 -11.23 0.12 0.73
N PRO A 54 -11.66 -0.07 -0.54
CA PRO A 54 -12.91 0.48 -1.05
C PRO A 54 -14.15 0.18 -0.20
N LYS A 55 -14.18 -1.01 0.41
CA LYS A 55 -15.26 -1.52 1.28
C LYS A 55 -14.87 -1.46 2.77
N ALA A 56 -13.88 -0.64 3.11
CA ALA A 56 -13.40 -0.47 4.48
C ALA A 56 -14.51 0.00 5.44
N PRO A 57 -14.78 -0.72 6.54
CA PRO A 57 -15.84 -0.36 7.51
C PRO A 57 -15.67 1.02 8.13
N ALA A 58 -14.42 1.44 8.38
CA ALA A 58 -14.07 2.75 8.92
C ALA A 58 -13.41 3.65 7.86
N GLY A 59 -13.63 3.36 6.59
CA GLY A 59 -13.20 4.20 5.47
C GLY A 59 -14.07 5.44 5.32
N GLY A 60 -13.45 6.58 5.01
CA GLY A 60 -14.15 7.83 4.71
C GLY A 60 -13.31 8.73 3.81
N THR A 61 -13.87 9.85 3.35
CA THR A 61 -13.22 10.76 2.37
C THR A 61 -11.85 11.25 2.82
N VAL A 62 -11.63 11.39 4.13
CA VAL A 62 -10.36 11.82 4.72
C VAL A 62 -9.57 10.65 5.31
N VAL A 63 -10.23 9.76 6.04
CA VAL A 63 -9.57 8.66 6.76
C VAL A 63 -8.91 7.68 5.80
N ARG A 64 -9.57 7.35 4.68
CA ARG A 64 -9.06 6.41 3.68
C ARG A 64 -7.74 6.87 3.04
N PRO A 65 -7.65 8.07 2.44
CA PRO A 65 -6.38 8.54 1.89
C PRO A 65 -5.31 8.73 2.97
N ALA A 66 -5.67 9.19 4.18
CA ALA A 66 -4.72 9.30 5.28
C ALA A 66 -4.11 7.95 5.68
N ALA A 67 -4.95 6.91 5.81
CA ALA A 67 -4.48 5.55 6.11
C ALA A 67 -3.54 5.03 5.03
N LYS A 68 -3.84 5.25 3.74
CA LYS A 68 -2.95 4.88 2.64
C LYS A 68 -1.59 5.56 2.75
N VAL A 69 -1.58 6.88 2.95
CA VAL A 69 -0.33 7.64 3.12
C VAL A 69 0.48 7.08 4.28
N VAL A 70 -0.15 6.85 5.44
CA VAL A 70 0.53 6.27 6.61
C VAL A 70 1.12 4.90 6.29
N VAL A 71 0.35 3.98 5.70
CA VAL A 71 0.84 2.63 5.39
C VAL A 71 2.02 2.68 4.41
N PHE A 72 1.90 3.44 3.32
CA PHE A 72 2.97 3.54 2.33
C PHE A 72 4.21 4.27 2.86
N SER A 73 4.05 5.33 3.66
CA SER A 73 5.16 5.99 4.32
C SER A 73 5.87 5.06 5.30
N LEU A 74 5.13 4.29 6.11
CA LEU A 74 5.72 3.31 7.03
C LEU A 74 6.44 2.19 6.27
N ALA A 75 5.87 1.67 5.19
CA ALA A 75 6.54 0.67 4.35
C ALA A 75 7.83 1.23 3.71
N THR A 76 7.81 2.50 3.28
CA THR A 76 9.01 3.19 2.75
C THR A 76 10.08 3.31 3.83
N LEU A 77 9.70 3.78 5.02
CA LEU A 77 10.61 3.89 6.16
C LEU A 77 11.15 2.53 6.59
N ALA A 78 10.33 1.49 6.55
CA ALA A 78 10.74 0.12 6.84
C ALA A 78 11.82 -0.37 5.86
N LEU A 79 11.68 -0.12 4.55
CA LEU A 79 12.72 -0.44 3.57
C LEU A 79 14.00 0.37 3.79
N TRP A 80 13.86 1.66 4.11
CA TRP A 80 15.00 2.54 4.35
C TRP A 80 15.79 2.10 5.58
N ASP A 81 15.11 1.90 6.70
CA ASP A 81 15.70 1.42 7.95
C ASP A 81 16.33 0.04 7.78
N ALA A 82 15.74 -0.80 6.92
CA ALA A 82 16.28 -2.11 6.56
C ALA A 82 17.55 -2.06 5.68
N GLY A 83 18.05 -0.86 5.33
CA GLY A 83 19.23 -0.66 4.49
C GLY A 83 18.98 -0.80 2.99
N HIS A 84 17.71 -0.82 2.57
CA HIS A 84 17.30 -0.94 1.16
C HIS A 84 16.90 0.44 0.56
N ASP A 85 17.74 1.46 0.73
CA ASP A 85 17.47 2.87 0.35
C ASP A 85 16.95 3.02 -1.09
N THR A 86 17.61 2.37 -2.05
CA THR A 86 17.18 2.41 -3.46
C THR A 86 15.78 1.84 -3.64
N TRP A 87 15.44 0.75 -2.95
CA TRP A 87 14.10 0.16 -3.01
C TRP A 87 13.06 1.03 -2.33
N ALA A 88 13.42 1.68 -1.21
CA ALA A 88 12.54 2.64 -0.53
C ALA A 88 12.17 3.80 -1.45
N ILE A 89 13.15 4.38 -2.16
CA ILE A 89 12.93 5.48 -3.11
C ILE A 89 12.07 5.01 -4.30
N VAL A 90 12.42 3.87 -4.91
CA VAL A 90 11.67 3.32 -6.04
C VAL A 90 10.22 3.03 -5.64
N PHE A 91 10.02 2.40 -4.48
CA PHE A 91 8.69 2.13 -3.94
C PHE A 91 7.91 3.41 -3.72
N LEU A 92 8.47 4.40 -3.01
CA LEU A 92 7.78 5.68 -2.76
C LEU A 92 7.35 6.38 -4.06
N VAL A 93 8.26 6.48 -5.03
CA VAL A 93 7.96 7.10 -6.33
C VAL A 93 6.89 6.31 -7.08
N PHE A 94 7.00 4.99 -7.10
CA PHE A 94 6.02 4.10 -7.71
C PHE A 94 4.64 4.25 -7.05
N SER A 95 4.56 4.20 -5.73
CA SER A 95 3.30 4.33 -4.98
C SER A 95 2.65 5.67 -5.23
N VAL A 96 3.42 6.77 -5.19
CA VAL A 96 2.89 8.11 -5.48
C VAL A 96 2.36 8.20 -6.91
N ALA A 97 3.12 7.72 -7.89
CA ALA A 97 2.72 7.79 -9.30
C ALA A 97 1.45 6.97 -9.58
N VAL A 98 1.41 5.72 -9.12
CA VAL A 98 0.29 4.81 -9.36
C VAL A 98 -0.98 5.26 -8.62
N ASN A 99 -0.86 5.68 -7.36
CA ASN A 99 -2.01 6.20 -6.62
C ASN A 99 -2.49 7.53 -7.20
N ALA A 100 -1.61 8.41 -7.71
CA ALA A 100 -2.01 9.62 -8.41
C ALA A 100 -2.79 9.31 -9.71
N LEU A 101 -2.35 8.31 -10.49
CA LEU A 101 -3.09 7.84 -11.65
C LEU A 101 -4.47 7.31 -11.26
N ALA A 102 -4.59 6.57 -10.15
CA ALA A 102 -5.86 6.05 -9.67
C ALA A 102 -6.88 7.15 -9.27
N LEU A 103 -6.42 8.39 -9.02
CA LEU A 103 -7.30 9.52 -8.75
C LEU A 103 -7.95 10.09 -10.01
N LEU A 104 -7.51 9.71 -11.21
CA LEU A 104 -8.08 10.19 -12.47
C LEU A 104 -9.58 9.83 -12.57
N PRO A 105 -10.45 10.75 -13.04
CA PRO A 105 -11.90 10.52 -13.09
C PRO A 105 -12.30 9.26 -13.87
N SER A 106 -11.58 8.96 -14.96
CA SER A 106 -11.82 7.78 -15.81
C SER A 106 -11.61 6.45 -15.09
N ILE A 107 -10.82 6.45 -14.00
CA ILE A 107 -10.52 5.26 -13.20
C ILE A 107 -11.45 5.19 -11.99
N ARG A 108 -11.76 6.33 -11.37
CA ARG A 108 -12.73 6.38 -10.26
C ARG A 108 -14.09 5.80 -10.63
N VAL A 109 -14.56 6.07 -11.85
CA VAL A 109 -15.83 5.54 -12.36
C VAL A 109 -15.82 4.00 -12.43
N LEU A 110 -14.68 3.37 -12.74
CA LEU A 110 -14.57 1.90 -12.75
C LEU A 110 -14.66 1.32 -11.34
N VAL A 111 -14.06 1.98 -10.34
CA VAL A 111 -14.08 1.55 -8.94
C VAL A 111 -15.48 1.68 -8.32
N GLU A 112 -16.26 2.71 -8.71
CA GLU A 112 -17.63 2.90 -8.24
C GLU A 112 -18.63 1.89 -8.81
N GLN A 113 -18.27 1.18 -9.89
CA GLN A 113 -19.12 0.19 -10.56
C GLN A 113 -18.92 -1.26 -10.07
N GLU A 114 -17.95 -1.52 -9.17
CA GLU A 114 -17.67 -2.82 -8.51
C GLU A 114 -18.15 -2.93 -7.05
#